data_AF-A0ABD5NEP8-F1
#
_entry.id   AF-A0ABD5NEP8-F1
#
_cell.length_a   1.000
_cell.length_b   1.000
_cell.length_c   1.000
_cell.angle_alpha   90.00
_cell.angle_beta   90.00
_cell.angle_gamma   90.00
#
_symmetry.space_group_name_H-M   'P 1'
#
loop_
_entity.id
_entity.type
_entity.pdbx_description
1 polymer ?
#
loop_
_entity_poly.entity_id
_entity_poly.type
_entity_poly.pdbx_seq_one_letter_code
_entity_poly.pdbx_strand_id
1 'polypeptide(L)'
;MSNKLHIVGSAGRPEAIKHYLDLIDRRDYTSVEDAMSDAYHEFGLSHPSKPGQLINTKDMTTTLARLGLVHEEDRQELTDFGRDLVDVLIHNEQRFYDLLHFVYASAYHRNPSPERFISWSYYQITREYCKRAPVDFNDAKQEVVEAVLQSAETETAPGFDDHGTLSTKSINNYRRFIDELDPPVLQEGRFELREFVPSELVLAAIDLLYRTDFAGSREYGGLMSLSGVPAEALQTLCLVQEDVLSDVVEQAVKMDSRLSLKADYTMHVRLSEPVTIDDLA
;
A
#
# COMPACT_ATOMS: atom_id res chain seq x y z
N MET A 1 19.42 -10.11 -10.54
CA MET A 1 18.13 -9.73 -11.16
C MET A 1 18.08 -8.21 -11.17
N SER A 2 17.56 -7.56 -12.21
CA SER A 2 17.49 -6.09 -12.27
C SER A 2 16.48 -5.57 -11.25
N ASN A 3 16.91 -4.64 -10.41
CA ASN A 3 16.05 -3.85 -9.54
C ASN A 3 15.18 -2.99 -10.46
N LYS A 4 13.87 -2.98 -10.26
CA LYS A 4 12.98 -2.24 -11.15
C LYS A 4 11.96 -1.48 -10.34
N LEU A 5 11.90 -0.18 -10.58
CA LEU A 5 10.79 0.69 -10.19
C LEU A 5 9.42 0.31 -10.81
N HIS A 6 9.35 -0.80 -11.54
CA HIS A 6 8.17 -1.22 -12.28
C HIS A 6 7.09 -1.80 -11.37
N ILE A 7 5.91 -1.18 -11.37
CA ILE A 7 4.70 -1.78 -10.79
C ILE A 7 4.22 -2.90 -11.72
N VAL A 8 4.40 -4.14 -11.28
CA VAL A 8 3.91 -5.32 -12.01
C VAL A 8 2.40 -5.40 -11.79
N GLY A 9 1.63 -5.31 -12.86
CA GLY A 9 0.17 -5.33 -12.81
C GLY A 9 -0.47 -5.95 -14.04
N SER A 10 -1.71 -6.41 -13.84
CA SER A 10 -2.66 -6.77 -14.89
C SER A 10 -4.07 -6.40 -14.43
N ALA A 11 -5.02 -6.32 -15.35
CA ALA A 11 -6.42 -6.07 -14.99
C ALA A 11 -6.95 -7.22 -14.12
N GLY A 12 -7.63 -6.90 -13.02
CA GLY A 12 -8.12 -7.88 -12.04
C GLY A 12 -7.05 -8.39 -11.06
N ARG A 13 -5.84 -7.81 -11.05
CA ARG A 13 -4.77 -8.29 -10.15
C ARG A 13 -5.10 -8.14 -8.65
N PRO A 14 -5.65 -7.03 -8.14
CA PRO A 14 -5.96 -6.95 -6.71
C PRO A 14 -6.95 -8.04 -6.27
N GLU A 15 -7.97 -8.31 -7.08
CA GLU A 15 -8.91 -9.41 -6.88
C GLU A 15 -8.22 -10.78 -6.91
N ALA A 16 -7.33 -11.02 -7.88
CA ALA A 16 -6.53 -12.25 -7.92
C ALA A 16 -5.62 -12.42 -6.68
N ILE A 17 -5.07 -11.33 -6.14
CA ILE A 17 -4.29 -11.34 -4.89
C ILE A 17 -5.19 -11.73 -3.72
N LYS A 18 -6.35 -11.08 -3.57
CA LYS A 18 -7.34 -11.38 -2.53
C LYS A 18 -7.67 -12.88 -2.49
N HIS A 19 -8.07 -13.43 -3.63
CA HIS A 19 -8.46 -14.84 -3.74
C HIS A 19 -7.29 -15.81 -3.55
N TYR A 20 -6.09 -15.45 -4.00
CA TYR A 20 -4.91 -16.25 -3.77
C TYR A 20 -4.58 -16.35 -2.28
N LEU A 21 -4.53 -15.21 -1.58
CA LEU A 21 -4.23 -15.16 -0.14
C LEU A 21 -5.29 -15.91 0.68
N ASP A 22 -6.57 -15.72 0.35
CA ASP A 22 -7.69 -16.44 0.98
C ASP A 22 -7.59 -17.97 0.82
N LEU A 23 -7.12 -18.45 -0.33
CA LEU A 23 -6.98 -19.89 -0.57
C LEU A 23 -5.83 -20.52 0.21
N ILE A 24 -4.67 -19.86 0.21
CA ILE A 24 -3.49 -20.39 0.89
C ILE A 24 -3.58 -20.28 2.41
N ASP A 25 -4.49 -19.45 2.93
CA ASP A 25 -4.87 -19.47 4.34
C ASP A 25 -5.70 -20.70 4.70
N ARG A 26 -6.62 -21.09 3.82
CA ARG A 26 -7.60 -22.17 4.06
C ARG A 26 -7.08 -23.56 3.72
N ARG A 27 -6.03 -23.68 2.92
CA ARG A 27 -5.55 -24.95 2.35
C ARG A 27 -4.03 -24.96 2.23
N ASP A 28 -3.46 -26.13 2.51
CA ASP A 28 -2.05 -26.39 2.23
C ASP A 28 -1.86 -26.74 0.75
N TYR A 29 -0.89 -26.10 0.11
CA TYR A 29 -0.50 -26.41 -1.27
C TYR A 29 0.95 -26.88 -1.34
N THR A 30 1.25 -27.68 -2.37
CA THR A 30 2.62 -28.15 -2.67
C THR A 30 3.29 -27.37 -3.80
N SER A 31 2.52 -26.58 -4.55
CA SER A 31 3.05 -25.64 -5.55
C SER A 31 2.19 -24.38 -5.67
N VAL A 32 2.83 -23.27 -6.09
CA VAL A 32 2.13 -22.03 -6.45
C VAL A 32 1.18 -22.26 -7.63
N GLU A 33 1.58 -23.12 -8.56
CA GLU A 33 0.77 -23.49 -9.72
C GLU A 33 -0.56 -24.14 -9.32
N ASP A 34 -0.56 -25.03 -8.33
CA ASP A 34 -1.76 -25.69 -7.83
C ASP A 34 -2.69 -24.67 -7.14
N ALA A 35 -2.14 -23.84 -6.24
CA ALA A 35 -2.89 -22.77 -5.57
C ALA A 35 -3.53 -21.80 -6.57
N MET A 36 -2.79 -21.39 -7.59
CA MET A 36 -3.31 -20.53 -8.64
C MET A 36 -4.36 -21.22 -9.51
N SER A 37 -4.18 -22.51 -9.83
CA SER A 37 -5.15 -23.30 -10.59
C SER A 37 -6.49 -23.35 -9.87
N ASP A 38 -6.47 -23.62 -8.56
CA ASP A 38 -7.66 -23.59 -7.72
C ASP A 38 -8.28 -22.20 -7.68
N ALA A 39 -7.47 -21.13 -7.55
CA ALA A 39 -7.97 -19.75 -7.61
C ALA A 39 -8.71 -19.43 -8.91
N TYR A 40 -8.17 -19.85 -10.06
CA TYR A 40 -8.83 -19.66 -11.35
C TYR A 40 -10.14 -20.43 -11.47
N HIS A 41 -10.18 -21.66 -10.95
CA HIS A 41 -11.35 -22.52 -11.06
C HIS A 41 -12.46 -22.12 -10.08
N GLU A 42 -12.11 -21.83 -8.83
CA GLU A 42 -13.05 -21.56 -7.74
C GLU A 42 -13.69 -20.18 -7.86
N PHE A 43 -12.89 -19.16 -8.19
CA PHE A 43 -13.37 -17.77 -8.27
C PHE A 43 -13.60 -17.27 -9.69
N GLY A 44 -13.37 -18.12 -10.71
CA GLY A 44 -13.60 -17.75 -12.10
C GLY A 44 -12.75 -16.55 -12.55
N LEU A 45 -11.52 -16.43 -12.04
CA LEU A 45 -10.61 -15.30 -12.25
C LEU A 45 -10.33 -15.08 -13.74
N SER A 46 -11.10 -14.19 -14.35
CA SER A 46 -11.06 -13.92 -15.79
C SER A 46 -10.84 -12.43 -16.05
N HIS A 47 -10.23 -12.13 -17.19
CA HIS A 47 -9.84 -10.78 -17.56
C HIS A 47 -11.09 -9.91 -17.73
N PRO A 48 -11.24 -8.79 -16.99
CA PRO A 48 -12.49 -8.02 -16.94
C PRO A 48 -13.02 -7.56 -18.31
N SER A 49 -12.12 -7.19 -19.22
CA SER A 49 -12.47 -6.70 -20.56
C SER A 49 -12.31 -7.72 -21.69
N LYS A 50 -11.97 -8.99 -21.38
CA LYS A 50 -11.67 -10.03 -22.39
C LYS A 50 -12.25 -11.38 -21.95
N PRO A 51 -13.53 -11.65 -22.26
CA PRO A 51 -14.20 -12.88 -21.87
C PRO A 51 -13.41 -14.12 -22.31
N GLY A 52 -13.22 -15.08 -21.40
CA GLY A 52 -12.51 -16.34 -21.67
C GLY A 52 -10.98 -16.27 -21.57
N GLN A 53 -10.39 -15.10 -21.30
CA GLN A 53 -8.96 -14.98 -21.00
C GLN A 53 -8.74 -14.94 -19.48
N LEU A 54 -7.79 -15.71 -18.95
CA LEU A 54 -7.42 -15.67 -17.54
C LEU A 54 -6.70 -14.35 -17.16
N ILE A 55 -6.84 -13.93 -15.91
CA ILE A 55 -6.06 -12.81 -15.35
C ILE A 55 -4.57 -13.15 -15.43
N ASN A 56 -3.72 -12.17 -15.74
CA ASN A 56 -2.28 -12.42 -15.80
C ASN A 56 -1.66 -12.27 -14.41
N THR A 57 -1.29 -13.37 -13.77
CA THR A 57 -0.68 -13.39 -12.43
C THR A 57 0.84 -13.55 -12.44
N LYS A 58 1.50 -13.35 -13.59
CA LYS A 58 2.97 -13.43 -13.68
C LYS A 58 3.68 -12.55 -12.64
N ASP A 59 4.61 -13.13 -11.89
CA ASP A 59 5.38 -12.47 -10.82
C ASP A 59 4.52 -11.97 -9.63
N MET A 60 3.25 -12.37 -9.52
CA MET A 60 2.36 -11.97 -8.42
C MET A 60 2.90 -12.47 -7.08
N THR A 61 3.14 -13.77 -6.95
CA THR A 61 3.60 -14.37 -5.69
C THR A 61 4.99 -13.90 -5.29
N THR A 62 5.88 -13.67 -6.27
CA THR A 62 7.17 -12.99 -6.04
C THR A 62 6.97 -11.58 -5.46
N THR A 63 5.96 -10.84 -5.94
CA THR A 63 5.63 -9.52 -5.41
C THR A 63 5.09 -9.63 -3.99
N LEU A 64 4.18 -10.58 -3.72
CA LEU A 64 3.62 -10.81 -2.38
C LEU A 64 4.72 -11.19 -1.36
N ALA A 65 5.69 -12.02 -1.76
CA ALA A 65 6.84 -12.35 -0.92
C ALA A 65 7.67 -11.12 -0.56
N ARG A 66 7.96 -10.26 -1.56
CA ARG A 66 8.70 -9.01 -1.34
C ARG A 66 7.96 -8.03 -0.44
N LEU A 67 6.62 -8.02 -0.51
CA LEU A 67 5.77 -7.24 0.39
C LEU A 67 5.68 -7.84 1.80
N GLY A 68 6.17 -9.06 1.99
CA GLY A 68 6.19 -9.77 3.27
C GLY A 68 4.87 -10.44 3.61
N LEU A 69 3.99 -10.72 2.63
CA LEU A 69 2.69 -11.36 2.83
C LEU A 69 2.75 -12.89 2.75
N VAL A 70 3.72 -13.43 2.01
CA VAL A 70 3.99 -14.88 1.92
C VAL A 70 5.46 -15.16 2.14
N HIS A 71 5.78 -16.37 2.58
CA HIS A 71 7.17 -16.80 2.74
C HIS A 71 7.91 -16.78 1.39
N GLU A 72 9.20 -16.41 1.40
CA GLU A 72 9.97 -16.24 0.16
C GLU A 72 10.30 -17.59 -0.48
N GLU A 73 10.48 -18.61 0.37
CA GLU A 73 10.92 -19.95 0.05
C GLU A 73 9.88 -20.74 -0.76
N ASP A 74 8.63 -20.78 -0.30
CA ASP A 74 7.53 -21.53 -0.92
C ASP A 74 6.51 -20.63 -1.65
N ARG A 75 6.29 -19.41 -1.14
CA ARG A 75 5.26 -18.44 -1.57
C ARG A 75 3.83 -18.95 -1.51
N GLN A 76 3.62 -20.09 -0.86
CA GLN A 76 2.36 -20.81 -0.69
C GLN A 76 1.89 -20.77 0.76
N GLU A 77 2.74 -20.33 1.67
CA GLU A 77 2.40 -20.12 3.06
C GLU A 77 2.40 -18.61 3.36
N LEU A 78 1.37 -18.16 4.08
CA LEU A 78 1.30 -16.80 4.60
C LEU A 78 2.31 -16.62 5.72
N THR A 79 2.98 -15.47 5.73
CA THR A 79 3.67 -14.98 6.94
C THR A 79 2.63 -14.60 8.00
N ASP A 80 3.05 -14.39 9.25
CA ASP A 80 2.15 -13.82 10.29
C ASP A 80 1.49 -12.53 9.78
N PHE A 81 2.29 -11.62 9.22
CA PHE A 81 1.77 -10.37 8.63
C PHE A 81 0.79 -10.58 7.46
N GLY A 82 0.94 -11.66 6.70
CA GLY A 82 0.01 -12.05 5.64
C GLY A 82 -1.29 -12.62 6.18
N ARG A 83 -1.24 -13.40 7.27
CA ARG A 83 -2.42 -13.96 7.95
C ARG A 83 -3.27 -12.85 8.54
N ASP A 84 -2.68 -11.92 9.27
CA ASP A 84 -3.39 -10.77 9.82
C ASP A 84 -4.17 -10.01 8.71
N LEU A 85 -3.57 -9.84 7.52
CA LEU A 85 -4.24 -9.18 6.39
C LEU A 85 -5.45 -9.99 5.86
N VAL A 86 -5.35 -11.32 5.84
CA VAL A 86 -6.45 -12.21 5.43
C VAL A 86 -7.55 -12.27 6.51
N ASP A 87 -7.20 -12.16 7.79
CA ASP A 87 -8.20 -12.08 8.86
C ASP A 87 -9.09 -10.83 8.69
N VAL A 88 -8.50 -9.70 8.28
CA VAL A 88 -9.28 -8.50 7.93
C VAL A 88 -10.21 -8.75 6.74
N LEU A 89 -9.78 -9.53 5.74
CA LEU A 89 -10.61 -9.90 4.59
C LEU A 89 -11.88 -10.67 5.02
N ILE A 90 -11.78 -11.54 6.03
CA ILE A 90 -12.93 -12.31 6.55
C ILE A 90 -14.00 -11.39 7.15
N HIS A 91 -13.60 -10.26 7.73
CA HIS A 91 -14.49 -9.32 8.40
C HIS A 91 -14.95 -8.16 7.52
N ASN A 92 -14.08 -7.65 6.66
CA ASN A 92 -14.33 -6.49 5.82
C ASN A 92 -13.46 -6.52 4.55
N GLU A 93 -14.06 -7.02 3.46
CA GLU A 93 -13.43 -7.08 2.14
C GLU A 93 -12.94 -5.72 1.63
N GLN A 94 -13.66 -4.65 1.93
CA GLN A 94 -13.27 -3.32 1.47
C GLN A 94 -12.02 -2.81 2.21
N ARG A 95 -11.93 -3.11 3.50
CA ARG A 95 -10.77 -2.79 4.34
C ARG A 95 -9.52 -3.55 3.89
N PHE A 96 -9.68 -4.76 3.36
CA PHE A 96 -8.57 -5.50 2.76
C PHE A 96 -7.88 -4.69 1.65
N TYR A 97 -8.63 -4.01 0.77
CA TYR A 97 -8.02 -3.22 -0.30
C TYR A 97 -7.30 -1.97 0.20
N ASP A 98 -7.83 -1.31 1.24
CA ASP A 98 -7.15 -0.20 1.92
C ASP A 98 -5.83 -0.65 2.55
N LEU A 99 -5.84 -1.79 3.25
CA LEU A 99 -4.63 -2.35 3.84
C LEU A 99 -3.67 -2.88 2.78
N LEU A 100 -4.16 -3.43 1.66
CA LEU A 100 -3.31 -3.82 0.54
C LEU A 100 -2.61 -2.60 -0.07
N HIS A 101 -3.33 -1.48 -0.26
CA HIS A 101 -2.71 -0.20 -0.64
C HIS A 101 -1.61 0.19 0.34
N PHE A 102 -1.91 0.16 1.65
CA PHE A 102 -0.94 0.48 2.70
C PHE A 102 0.30 -0.43 2.66
N VAL A 103 0.12 -1.74 2.48
CA VAL A 103 1.22 -2.71 2.36
C VAL A 103 2.11 -2.37 1.17
N TYR A 104 1.53 -2.10 0.01
CA TYR A 104 2.26 -1.67 -1.18
C TYR A 104 2.99 -0.35 -0.96
N ALA A 105 2.38 0.62 -0.28
CA ALA A 105 2.98 1.93 -0.03
C ALA A 105 4.02 1.93 1.10
N SER A 106 4.05 0.93 1.98
CA SER A 106 4.88 0.94 3.20
C SER A 106 6.03 -0.07 3.22
N ALA A 107 5.96 -1.16 2.46
CA ALA A 107 6.91 -2.28 2.58
C ALA A 107 8.38 -1.87 2.40
N TYR A 108 8.69 -0.95 1.47
CA TYR A 108 10.05 -0.42 1.33
C TYR A 108 10.49 0.35 2.58
N HIS A 109 9.64 1.22 3.11
CA HIS A 109 9.99 2.06 4.27
C HIS A 109 10.14 1.23 5.54
N ARG A 110 9.38 0.14 5.70
CA ARG A 110 9.54 -0.81 6.82
C ARG A 110 10.87 -1.57 6.80
N ASN A 111 11.34 -1.93 5.60
CA ASN A 111 12.58 -2.69 5.43
C ASN A 111 13.23 -2.36 4.07
N PRO A 112 13.99 -1.26 3.98
CA PRO A 112 14.57 -0.78 2.72
C PRO A 112 15.45 -1.84 2.06
N SER A 113 15.09 -2.21 0.83
CA SER A 113 15.84 -3.18 0.02
C SER A 113 15.53 -2.96 -1.46
N PRO A 114 16.50 -3.21 -2.37
CA PRO A 114 16.26 -3.18 -3.80
C PRO A 114 15.13 -4.11 -4.28
N GLU A 115 14.89 -5.20 -3.54
CA GLU A 115 13.79 -6.13 -3.82
C GLU A 115 12.41 -5.50 -3.60
N ARG A 116 12.34 -4.44 -2.77
CA ARG A 116 11.12 -3.70 -2.44
C ARG A 116 10.98 -2.39 -3.21
N PHE A 117 11.77 -2.16 -4.26
CA PHE A 117 11.64 -0.96 -5.10
C PHE A 117 10.26 -0.80 -5.74
N ILE A 118 9.51 -1.90 -5.92
CA ILE A 118 8.09 -1.81 -6.32
C ILE A 118 7.26 -1.02 -5.29
N SER A 119 7.51 -1.24 -4.00
CA SER A 119 6.83 -0.54 -2.91
C SER A 119 7.27 0.91 -2.81
N TRP A 120 8.58 1.19 -2.94
CA TRP A 120 9.08 2.57 -3.02
C TRP A 120 8.42 3.32 -4.18
N SER A 121 8.36 2.70 -5.37
CA SER A 121 7.75 3.32 -6.54
C SER A 121 6.26 3.54 -6.35
N TYR A 122 5.57 2.59 -5.72
CA TYR A 122 4.15 2.71 -5.41
C TYR A 122 3.90 3.91 -4.49
N TYR A 123 4.70 4.07 -3.44
CA TYR A 123 4.64 5.22 -2.53
C TYR A 123 4.90 6.53 -3.27
N GLN A 124 5.97 6.62 -4.07
CA GLN A 124 6.30 7.86 -4.79
C GLN A 124 5.24 8.21 -5.84
N ILE A 125 4.69 7.24 -6.57
CA ILE A 125 3.58 7.48 -7.51
C ILE A 125 2.37 8.05 -6.74
N THR A 126 2.03 7.43 -5.61
CA THR A 126 0.92 7.89 -4.74
C THR A 126 1.14 9.32 -4.29
N ARG A 127 2.33 9.59 -3.76
CA ARG A 127 2.73 10.92 -3.28
C ARG A 127 2.63 11.98 -4.38
N GLU A 128 3.11 11.67 -5.59
CA GLU A 128 3.07 12.60 -6.72
C GLU A 128 1.64 12.86 -7.22
N TYR A 129 0.73 11.88 -7.13
CA TYR A 129 -0.69 12.11 -7.38
C TYR A 129 -1.36 12.91 -6.25
N CYS A 130 -1.03 12.66 -4.98
CA CYS A 130 -1.55 13.45 -3.85
C CYS A 130 -1.22 14.93 -3.99
N LYS A 131 0.01 15.27 -4.37
CA LYS A 131 0.44 16.67 -4.60
C LYS A 131 -0.29 17.38 -5.73
N ARG A 132 -0.76 16.63 -6.72
CA ARG A 132 -1.43 17.16 -7.92
C ARG A 132 -2.95 17.17 -7.77
N ALA A 133 -3.50 16.43 -6.80
CA ALA A 133 -4.93 16.29 -6.63
C ALA A 133 -5.61 17.65 -6.34
N PRO A 134 -6.79 17.91 -6.91
CA PRO A 134 -7.50 17.08 -7.89
C PRO A 134 -6.88 17.18 -9.30
N VAL A 135 -6.74 16.05 -10.00
CA VAL A 135 -6.11 16.01 -11.34
C VAL A 135 -6.74 14.95 -12.26
N ASP A 136 -6.73 15.17 -13.57
CA ASP A 136 -7.01 14.08 -14.52
C ASP A 136 -5.87 13.05 -14.45
N PHE A 137 -6.23 11.80 -14.15
CA PHE A 137 -5.27 10.73 -13.93
C PHE A 137 -4.46 10.43 -15.20
N ASN A 138 -5.09 10.52 -16.38
CA ASN A 138 -4.45 10.18 -17.63
C ASN A 138 -3.47 11.25 -18.09
N ASP A 139 -3.85 12.52 -17.94
CA ASP A 139 -3.03 13.64 -18.37
C ASP A 139 -1.76 13.76 -17.50
N ALA A 140 -1.86 13.49 -16.20
CA ALA A 140 -0.72 13.58 -15.27
C ALA A 140 0.28 12.42 -15.37
N LYS A 141 -0.02 11.33 -16.10
CA LYS A 141 0.80 10.09 -16.10
C LYS A 141 2.27 10.33 -16.40
N GLN A 142 2.56 11.13 -17.42
CA GLN A 142 3.93 11.32 -17.88
C GLN A 142 4.73 12.17 -16.89
N GLU A 143 4.13 13.24 -16.36
CA GLU A 143 4.75 14.08 -15.34
C GLU A 143 5.02 13.32 -14.04
N VAL A 144 4.11 12.43 -13.64
CA VAL A 144 4.31 11.55 -12.47
C VAL A 144 5.48 10.60 -12.71
N VAL A 145 5.60 9.99 -13.89
CA VAL A 145 6.75 9.13 -14.22
C VAL A 145 8.06 9.90 -14.13
N GLU A 146 8.11 11.10 -14.70
CA GLU A 146 9.30 11.95 -14.68
C GLU A 146 9.70 12.37 -13.25
N ALA A 147 8.72 12.79 -12.44
CA ALA A 147 8.97 13.18 -11.05
C ALA A 147 9.47 12.02 -10.17
N VAL A 148 8.93 10.81 -10.36
CA VAL A 148 9.37 9.62 -9.63
C VAL A 148 10.78 9.20 -10.06
N LEU A 149 11.10 9.25 -11.35
CA LEU A 149 12.45 8.98 -11.85
C LEU A 149 13.45 10.00 -11.32
N GLN A 150 13.11 11.29 -11.34
CA GLN A 150 13.95 12.33 -10.75
C GLN A 150 14.19 12.10 -9.25
N SER A 151 13.16 11.66 -8.52
CA SER A 151 13.31 11.30 -7.10
C SER A 151 14.27 10.13 -6.92
N ALA A 152 14.21 9.12 -7.80
CA ALA A 152 15.09 7.96 -7.76
C ALA A 152 16.56 8.33 -8.07
N GLU A 153 16.80 9.27 -8.98
CA GLU A 153 18.14 9.77 -9.33
C GLU A 153 18.81 10.50 -8.15
N THR A 154 18.02 11.08 -7.24
CA THR A 154 18.53 11.77 -6.06
C THR A 154 18.67 10.87 -4.82
N GLU A 155 18.20 9.63 -4.91
CA GLU A 155 18.19 8.70 -3.78
C GLU A 155 19.59 8.12 -3.55
N THR A 156 19.99 8.04 -2.29
CA THR A 156 21.34 7.58 -1.90
C THR A 156 21.34 6.17 -1.32
N ALA A 157 20.17 5.60 -1.08
CA ALA A 157 20.02 4.23 -0.61
C ALA A 157 20.61 3.20 -1.60
N PRO A 158 21.14 2.06 -1.12
CA PRO A 158 21.69 1.03 -1.98
C PRO A 158 20.72 0.54 -3.06
N GLY A 159 21.23 0.36 -4.29
CA GLY A 159 20.49 -0.19 -5.42
C GLY A 159 19.85 0.86 -6.34
N PHE A 160 19.81 2.15 -5.94
CA PHE A 160 19.29 3.22 -6.78
C PHE A 160 20.23 3.61 -7.93
N ASP A 161 21.49 3.23 -7.87
CA ASP A 161 22.45 3.34 -8.97
C ASP A 161 22.04 2.56 -10.23
N ASP A 162 21.23 1.51 -10.08
CA ASP A 162 20.55 0.77 -11.16
C ASP A 162 19.07 0.55 -10.80
N HIS A 163 18.33 1.63 -10.54
CA HIS A 163 16.92 1.56 -10.16
C HIS A 163 16.00 0.99 -11.28
N GLY A 164 16.51 0.85 -12.51
CA GLY A 164 15.74 0.40 -13.66
C GLY A 164 14.78 1.48 -14.19
N THR A 165 13.79 1.08 -15.00
CA THR A 165 12.87 2.03 -15.66
C THR A 165 11.48 2.04 -15.02
N LEU A 166 10.86 3.23 -15.03
CA LEU A 166 9.45 3.45 -14.77
C LEU A 166 8.78 3.92 -16.08
N SER A 167 7.53 3.52 -16.32
CA SER A 167 6.78 3.93 -17.52
C SER A 167 5.32 4.16 -17.19
N THR A 168 4.59 4.78 -18.11
CA THR A 168 3.13 4.97 -18.00
C THR A 168 2.37 3.65 -17.88
N LYS A 169 2.95 2.52 -18.33
CA LYS A 169 2.40 1.18 -18.07
C LYS A 169 2.40 0.83 -16.58
N SER A 170 3.45 1.19 -15.85
CA SER A 170 3.49 1.05 -14.39
C SER A 170 2.38 1.88 -13.73
N ILE A 171 2.13 3.09 -14.23
CA ILE A 171 1.05 3.94 -13.69
C ILE A 171 -0.34 3.36 -13.97
N ASN A 172 -0.56 2.78 -15.16
CA ASN A 172 -1.80 2.05 -15.44
C ASN A 172 -1.96 0.79 -14.56
N ASN A 173 -0.86 0.19 -14.10
CA ASN A 173 -0.88 -0.94 -13.18
C ASN A 173 -1.16 -0.48 -11.74
N TYR A 174 -0.55 0.63 -11.30
CA TYR A 174 -0.86 1.32 -10.05
C TYR A 174 -2.35 1.66 -9.97
N ARG A 175 -2.91 2.21 -11.04
CA ARG A 175 -4.34 2.50 -11.17
C ARG A 175 -5.22 1.33 -10.73
N ARG A 176 -4.86 0.09 -11.09
CA ARG A 176 -5.66 -1.09 -10.76
C ARG A 176 -5.84 -1.29 -9.27
N PHE A 177 -4.88 -0.90 -8.44
CA PHE A 177 -4.97 -1.03 -7.00
C PHE A 177 -5.80 0.09 -6.39
N ILE A 178 -5.66 1.33 -6.88
CA ILE A 178 -6.42 2.46 -6.36
C ILE A 178 -7.88 2.51 -6.85
N ASP A 179 -8.20 1.79 -7.94
CA ASP A 179 -9.57 1.62 -8.45
C ASP A 179 -10.46 0.81 -7.47
N GLU A 180 -9.88 -0.03 -6.60
CA GLU A 180 -10.59 -0.90 -5.64
C GLU A 180 -10.86 -0.24 -4.28
N LEU A 181 -10.44 1.01 -4.13
CA LEU A 181 -10.47 1.73 -2.86
C LEU A 181 -11.86 2.32 -2.56
N ASP A 182 -12.22 2.34 -1.28
CA ASP A 182 -13.44 2.95 -0.77
C ASP A 182 -13.12 3.71 0.54
N PRO A 183 -13.34 5.03 0.61
CA PRO A 183 -13.87 5.88 -0.45
C PRO A 183 -12.99 5.92 -1.71
N PRO A 184 -13.61 5.95 -2.91
CA PRO A 184 -12.88 5.95 -4.17
C PRO A 184 -12.10 7.24 -4.38
N VAL A 185 -10.82 7.09 -4.74
CA VAL A 185 -9.88 8.19 -5.06
C VAL A 185 -9.73 8.42 -6.55
N LEU A 186 -10.32 7.56 -7.38
CA LEU A 186 -10.35 7.72 -8.82
C LEU A 186 -11.78 7.52 -9.32
N GLN A 187 -12.42 8.60 -9.76
CA GLN A 187 -13.77 8.58 -10.30
C GLN A 187 -13.80 9.25 -11.66
N GLU A 188 -14.39 8.59 -12.66
CA GLU A 188 -14.52 9.13 -14.03
C GLU A 188 -13.19 9.60 -14.65
N GLY A 189 -12.06 9.00 -14.25
CA GLY A 189 -10.72 9.37 -14.73
C GLY A 189 -10.04 10.49 -13.95
N ARG A 190 -10.72 11.08 -12.96
CA ARG A 190 -10.21 12.14 -12.11
C ARG A 190 -9.77 11.59 -10.75
N PHE A 191 -8.53 11.87 -10.39
CA PHE A 191 -7.93 11.50 -9.13
C PHE A 191 -8.21 12.60 -8.09
N GLU A 192 -8.85 12.23 -6.98
CA GLU A 192 -9.20 13.12 -5.87
C GLU A 192 -8.88 12.45 -4.53
N LEU A 193 -8.47 13.26 -3.56
CA LEU A 193 -8.16 12.79 -2.21
C LEU A 193 -9.43 12.65 -1.38
N ARG A 194 -9.42 11.69 -0.47
CA ARG A 194 -10.53 11.38 0.43
C ARG A 194 -10.73 12.50 1.46
N GLU A 195 -11.99 12.72 1.81
CA GLU A 195 -12.38 13.55 2.96
C GLU A 195 -12.43 12.75 4.27
N PHE A 196 -12.42 11.42 4.18
CA PHE A 196 -12.45 10.50 5.31
C PHE A 196 -11.62 9.25 4.99
N VAL A 197 -11.03 8.66 6.04
CA VAL A 197 -10.28 7.40 5.96
C VAL A 197 -10.60 6.56 7.20
N PRO A 198 -10.65 5.22 7.10
CA PRO A 198 -10.81 4.37 8.28
C PRO A 198 -9.75 4.64 9.34
N SER A 199 -10.16 4.72 10.61
CA SER A 199 -9.27 4.98 11.76
C SER A 199 -8.14 3.96 11.84
N GLU A 200 -8.40 2.73 11.40
CA GLU A 200 -7.46 1.63 11.35
C GLU A 200 -6.30 1.93 10.39
N LEU A 201 -6.59 2.47 9.19
CA LEU A 201 -5.55 2.87 8.25
C LEU A 201 -4.73 4.06 8.78
N VAL A 202 -5.37 5.01 9.47
CA VAL A 202 -4.66 6.11 10.15
C VAL A 202 -3.73 5.56 11.23
N LEU A 203 -4.20 4.63 12.04
CA LEU A 203 -3.44 4.02 13.12
C LEU A 203 -2.23 3.24 12.58
N ALA A 204 -2.41 2.45 11.52
CA ALA A 204 -1.34 1.74 10.83
C ALA A 204 -0.29 2.70 10.23
N ALA A 205 -0.75 3.79 9.62
CA ALA A 205 0.15 4.80 9.07
C ALA A 205 0.93 5.53 10.17
N ILE A 206 0.31 5.86 11.32
CA ILE A 206 1.02 6.44 12.46
C ILE A 206 2.04 5.45 13.03
N ASP A 207 1.68 4.18 13.20
CA ASP A 207 2.63 3.15 13.64
C ASP A 207 3.84 3.05 12.70
N LEU A 208 3.61 3.09 11.38
CA LEU A 208 4.69 3.14 10.40
C LEU A 208 5.62 4.34 10.63
N LEU A 209 5.08 5.53 10.91
CA LEU A 209 5.89 6.73 11.17
C LEU A 209 6.79 6.56 12.40
N TYR A 210 6.35 5.83 13.44
CA TYR A 210 7.19 5.52 14.61
C TYR A 210 8.34 4.56 14.26
N ARG A 211 8.08 3.58 13.38
CA ARG A 211 9.02 2.52 13.01
C ARG A 211 10.03 2.93 11.93
N THR A 212 9.84 4.06 11.27
CA THR A 212 10.59 4.45 10.08
C THR A 212 11.31 5.79 10.24
N ASP A 213 12.11 6.14 9.25
CA ASP A 213 12.87 7.38 9.19
C ASP A 213 12.01 8.61 8.84
N PHE A 214 10.75 8.44 8.41
CA PHE A 214 9.84 9.55 8.11
C PHE A 214 9.75 10.59 9.24
N ALA A 215 9.76 10.14 10.49
CA ALA A 215 9.73 11.01 11.67
C ALA A 215 11.03 11.04 12.48
N GLY A 216 12.08 10.42 11.92
CA GLY A 216 13.32 10.07 12.62
C GLY A 216 13.03 9.08 13.74
N SER A 217 13.08 7.76 13.43
CA SER A 217 12.93 6.60 14.34
C SER A 217 12.71 6.98 15.81
N ARG A 218 11.47 6.81 16.29
CA ARG A 218 11.08 7.22 17.65
C ARG A 218 10.68 6.02 18.49
N GLU A 219 10.93 6.14 19.79
CA GLU A 219 10.37 5.22 20.76
C GLU A 219 8.87 5.49 20.93
N TYR A 220 8.09 4.42 21.02
CA TYR A 220 6.69 4.48 21.43
C TYR A 220 6.54 5.22 22.76
N GLY A 221 5.46 5.97 22.92
CA GLY A 221 5.23 6.88 24.04
C GLY A 221 5.86 8.27 23.85
N GLY A 222 6.81 8.43 22.94
CA GLY A 222 7.32 9.75 22.53
C GLY A 222 6.26 10.57 21.79
N LEU A 223 6.28 11.90 21.92
CA LEU A 223 5.45 12.79 21.07
C LEU A 223 6.10 12.93 19.69
N MET A 224 5.30 12.81 18.63
CA MET A 224 5.69 13.00 17.24
C MET A 224 4.92 14.18 16.65
N SER A 225 5.64 15.15 16.08
CA SER A 225 5.01 16.27 15.36
C SER A 225 4.49 15.79 14.00
N LEU A 226 3.20 16.00 13.74
CA LEU A 226 2.58 15.79 12.43
C LEU A 226 2.71 17.07 11.59
N SER A 227 3.95 17.34 11.15
CA SER A 227 4.29 18.52 10.34
C SER A 227 5.41 18.18 9.37
N GLY A 228 5.37 18.68 8.13
CA GLY A 228 6.39 18.37 7.14
C GLY A 228 6.34 16.90 6.72
N VAL A 229 7.47 16.19 6.78
CA VAL A 229 7.60 14.80 6.27
C VAL A 229 6.59 13.82 6.90
N PRO A 230 6.40 13.77 8.23
CA PRO A 230 5.37 12.91 8.83
C PRO A 230 3.94 13.20 8.35
N ALA A 231 3.58 14.48 8.16
CA ALA A 231 2.26 14.85 7.67
C ALA A 231 2.05 14.45 6.21
N GLU A 232 3.06 14.71 5.36
CA GLU A 232 3.04 14.33 3.95
C GLU A 232 2.96 12.80 3.78
N ALA A 233 3.69 12.05 4.60
CA ALA A 233 3.63 10.59 4.61
C ALA A 233 2.26 10.08 5.05
N LEU A 234 1.66 10.66 6.10
CA LEU A 234 0.33 10.28 6.56
C LEU A 234 -0.74 10.57 5.49
N GLN A 235 -0.69 11.74 4.85
CA GLN A 235 -1.56 12.11 3.72
C GLN A 235 -1.39 11.15 2.54
N THR A 236 -0.15 10.78 2.23
CA THR A 236 0.15 9.86 1.12
C THR A 236 -0.40 8.45 1.38
N LEU A 237 -0.16 7.91 2.58
CA LEU A 237 -0.58 6.55 2.95
C LEU A 237 -2.10 6.43 3.11
N CYS A 238 -2.75 7.50 3.57
CA CYS A 238 -4.20 7.53 3.80
C CYS A 238 -4.98 8.11 2.60
N LEU A 239 -4.30 8.68 1.61
CA LEU A 239 -4.91 9.38 0.47
C LEU A 239 -5.88 10.50 0.88
N VAL A 240 -5.53 11.27 1.91
CA VAL A 240 -6.38 12.35 2.46
C VAL A 240 -5.84 13.74 2.16
N GLN A 241 -6.76 14.72 2.12
CA GLN A 241 -6.39 16.14 1.97
C GLN A 241 -5.69 16.67 3.23
N GLU A 242 -4.92 17.76 3.08
CA GLU A 242 -4.19 18.36 4.19
C GLU A 242 -5.11 18.94 5.27
N ASP A 243 -6.21 19.56 4.85
CA ASP A 243 -7.17 20.22 5.73
C ASP A 243 -8.00 19.25 6.57
N VAL A 244 -8.19 18.01 6.12
CA VAL A 244 -8.90 16.96 6.88
C VAL A 244 -7.97 16.12 7.76
N LEU A 245 -6.64 16.32 7.69
CA LEU A 245 -5.67 15.50 8.41
C LEU A 245 -5.87 15.55 9.94
N SER A 246 -6.22 16.72 10.49
CA SER A 246 -6.52 16.84 11.93
C SER A 246 -7.72 15.98 12.32
N ASP A 247 -8.77 16.03 11.51
CA ASP A 247 -10.06 15.42 11.83
C ASP A 247 -9.98 13.90 11.81
N VAL A 248 -9.26 13.35 10.82
CA VAL A 248 -9.06 11.89 10.72
C VAL A 248 -8.18 11.35 11.85
N VAL A 249 -7.17 12.11 12.30
CA VAL A 249 -6.34 11.73 13.44
C VAL A 249 -7.11 11.84 14.75
N GLU A 250 -7.88 12.92 14.95
CA GLU A 250 -8.76 13.06 16.11
C GLU A 250 -9.79 11.93 16.18
N GLN A 251 -10.32 11.49 15.04
CA GLN A 251 -11.23 10.37 14.98
C GLN A 251 -10.54 9.06 15.36
N ALA A 252 -9.32 8.81 14.88
CA ALA A 252 -8.54 7.64 15.28
C ALA A 252 -8.25 7.60 16.79
N VAL A 253 -7.91 8.75 17.38
CA VAL A 253 -7.67 8.90 18.84
C VAL A 253 -8.90 8.58 19.68
N LYS A 254 -10.10 8.89 19.18
CA LYS A 254 -11.35 8.55 19.88
C LYS A 254 -11.64 7.05 19.86
N MET A 255 -11.12 6.33 18.86
CA MET A 255 -11.37 4.92 18.63
C MET A 255 -10.31 4.01 19.27
N ASP A 256 -9.08 4.50 19.45
CA ASP A 256 -7.97 3.70 19.99
C ASP A 256 -7.25 4.41 21.14
N SER A 257 -7.25 3.79 22.33
CA SER A 257 -6.66 4.35 23.54
C SER A 257 -5.13 4.45 23.52
N ARG A 258 -4.46 3.75 22.61
CA ARG A 258 -3.00 3.81 22.45
C ARG A 258 -2.56 5.11 21.80
N LEU A 259 -3.44 5.72 21.03
CA LEU A 259 -3.20 6.96 20.33
C LEU A 259 -3.71 8.14 21.15
N SER A 260 -2.89 9.17 21.31
CA SER A 260 -3.25 10.40 22.01
C SER A 260 -2.75 11.63 21.28
N LEU A 261 -3.47 12.73 21.44
CA LEU A 261 -3.17 14.01 20.80
C LEU A 261 -2.72 15.06 21.82
N LYS A 262 -1.76 15.87 21.40
CA LYS A 262 -1.39 17.12 22.05
C LYS A 262 -1.31 18.21 20.98
N ALA A 263 -2.20 19.19 21.07
CA ALA A 263 -2.18 20.36 20.18
C ALA A 263 -1.51 21.54 20.89
N ASP A 264 -0.33 21.96 20.40
CA ASP A 264 0.39 23.16 20.85
C ASP A 264 0.98 23.92 19.65
N TYR A 265 0.14 24.70 18.96
CA TYR A 265 0.42 25.38 17.68
C TYR A 265 0.74 24.45 16.49
N THR A 266 1.11 23.21 16.77
CA THR A 266 1.31 22.10 15.83
C THR A 266 0.67 20.85 16.42
N MET A 267 0.17 19.96 15.55
CA MET A 267 -0.46 18.72 15.99
C MET A 267 0.63 17.69 16.34
N HIS A 268 0.64 17.23 17.58
CA HIS A 268 1.50 16.14 18.02
C HIS A 268 0.67 14.90 18.36
N VAL A 269 1.09 13.75 17.86
CA VAL A 269 0.54 12.45 18.24
C VAL A 269 1.50 11.70 19.15
N ARG A 270 0.94 10.85 20.01
CA ARG A 270 1.67 9.85 20.77
C ARG A 270 0.98 8.52 20.60
N LEU A 271 1.72 7.54 20.09
CA LEU A 271 1.33 6.14 20.08
C LEU A 271 2.08 5.40 21.20
N SER A 272 1.37 4.83 22.17
CA SER A 272 1.98 4.23 23.37
C SER A 272 2.63 2.87 23.14
N GLU A 273 2.16 2.11 22.16
CA GLU A 273 2.64 0.77 21.86
C GLU A 273 2.46 0.42 20.37
N PRO A 274 3.18 -0.59 19.86
CA PRO A 274 3.06 -1.03 18.47
C PRO A 274 1.64 -1.47 18.11
N VAL A 275 1.29 -1.28 16.84
CA VAL A 275 0.02 -1.73 16.24
C VAL A 275 0.31 -2.93 15.33
N THR A 276 -0.51 -4.00 15.44
CA THR A 276 -0.51 -5.14 14.52
C THR A 276 -1.65 -4.98 13.50
N ILE A 277 -1.67 -5.78 12.42
CA ILE A 277 -2.80 -5.73 11.49
C ILE A 277 -4.07 -6.30 12.15
N ASP A 278 -3.96 -7.25 13.08
CA ASP A 278 -5.11 -7.74 13.86
C ASP A 278 -5.85 -6.64 14.61
N ASP A 279 -5.12 -5.63 15.08
CA ASP A 279 -5.71 -4.47 15.73
C ASP A 279 -6.58 -3.61 14.77
N LEU A 280 -6.50 -3.88 13.47
CA LEU A 280 -7.16 -3.17 12.38
C LEU A 280 -8.39 -3.94 11.84
N ALA A 281 -8.66 -5.14 12.36
CA ALA A 281 -9.79 -5.99 11.97
C ALA A 281 -11.11 -5.51 12.58
#